data_AF-A0A8J5IAC2-F1
#
_entry.id   AF-A0A8J5IAC2-F1
#
_cell.length_a   1.000
_cell.length_b   1.000
_cell.length_c   1.000
_cell.angle_alpha   90.00
_cell.angle_beta   90.00
_cell.angle_gamma   90.00
#
_symmetry.space_group_name_H-M   'P 1'
#
loop_
_entity.id
_entity.type
_entity.pdbx_description
1 polymer ?
#
loop_
_entity_poly.entity_id
_entity_poly.type
_entity_poly.pdbx_seq_one_letter_code
_entity_poly.pdbx_strand_id
1 'polypeptide(L)'
;MSFSRRESVDSSGAAFQASHKSAPFASKHPKGFGEMVLVDGVSIEKTYLLPVPNLRQWLPEQDSQVCNRRKLDTQADDSVERKSTYNKIMGESDVILGDIRRNDSQEAVSRAYVRAGPRENTYFDPTKVKAAIVTCGGLCPGLNNVVRDVTLALWNLYGVREIYGIRMGFAGFYNWTSMDQKEAPIMLTPKSVASIHHHGGTILGSNRGGFDQDKIIDFMTTHGVTQLYVIGGDGTHRAANKISEECRRRKLAIAVAGVPKTIDNDVDLLDRSFGFNTAVEEAQRAIRSASTEARCVPNGIGVVKLMGRSAGFIAAHASLSSGDVNLCLIPEIPIELDGPRSCLDHLEHVVEEQGHGVVVVAEGAGEELLGTSVEADAGGNKKLPPIGAFMKDRIQEHFAKKGKECTVKYIDPSYMIRSVPANAADSLYCMLLGQNAVHGAMAGYTGFTVGLSANRVVYFPIEAITRNSPRCMDPFGRTWERVLCLTRQPNTAHEGNIKGAKSSD
;
A
#
# COMPACT_ATOMS: atom_id res chain seq x y z
N MET A 1 -51.56 -39.10 -40.97
CA MET A 1 -52.84 -38.90 -40.26
C MET A 1 -52.53 -38.45 -38.85
N SER A 2 -53.18 -37.37 -38.45
CA SER A 2 -53.03 -36.61 -37.22
C SER A 2 -53.32 -37.40 -35.95
N PHE A 3 -52.54 -37.18 -34.88
CA PHE A 3 -53.09 -37.25 -33.52
C PHE A 3 -52.58 -36.08 -32.65
N SER A 4 -53.58 -35.35 -32.18
CA SER A 4 -53.65 -34.18 -31.29
C SER A 4 -52.59 -34.01 -30.19
N ARG A 5 -52.01 -32.81 -30.11
CA ARG A 5 -51.58 -32.19 -28.84
C ARG A 5 -52.78 -31.49 -28.21
N ARG A 6 -53.12 -31.85 -26.97
CA ARG A 6 -53.97 -31.06 -26.07
C ARG A 6 -53.11 -30.15 -25.20
N GLU A 7 -53.67 -28.98 -24.97
CA GLU A 7 -53.19 -27.87 -24.16
C GLU A 7 -52.87 -28.26 -22.71
N SER A 8 -51.83 -27.64 -22.14
CA SER A 8 -51.94 -26.70 -21.01
C SER A 8 -50.59 -26.54 -20.35
N VAL A 9 -50.20 -25.28 -20.16
CA VAL A 9 -49.38 -24.65 -19.10
C VAL A 9 -48.69 -23.45 -19.78
N ASP A 10 -49.51 -22.45 -20.07
CA ASP A 10 -49.06 -21.13 -20.50
C ASP A 10 -49.60 -20.15 -19.45
N SER A 11 -48.85 -20.00 -18.36
CA SER A 11 -49.12 -18.97 -17.33
C SER A 11 -47.93 -18.62 -16.44
N SER A 12 -46.83 -19.40 -16.44
CA SER A 12 -45.61 -19.07 -15.70
C SER A 12 -44.57 -18.29 -16.52
N GLY A 13 -44.60 -18.37 -17.86
CA GLY A 13 -43.67 -17.64 -18.73
C GLY A 13 -43.99 -16.16 -18.92
N ALA A 14 -45.28 -15.79 -18.88
CA ALA A 14 -45.71 -14.41 -19.10
C ALA A 14 -45.44 -13.48 -17.90
N ALA A 15 -45.44 -14.03 -16.67
CA ALA A 15 -45.10 -13.28 -15.47
C ALA A 15 -43.58 -12.99 -15.35
N PHE A 16 -42.74 -13.85 -15.92
CA PHE A 16 -41.28 -13.68 -15.94
C PHE A 16 -40.82 -12.58 -16.91
N GLN A 17 -41.63 -12.23 -17.93
CA GLN A 17 -41.28 -11.22 -18.94
C GLN A 17 -41.81 -9.80 -18.64
N ALA A 18 -42.73 -9.64 -17.69
CA ALA A 18 -43.45 -8.37 -17.51
C ALA A 18 -42.71 -7.35 -16.63
N SER A 19 -41.89 -7.78 -15.66
CA SER A 19 -41.21 -6.88 -14.70
C SER A 19 -39.81 -6.43 -15.12
N HIS A 20 -39.29 -6.90 -16.26
CA HIS A 20 -37.88 -6.72 -16.64
C HIS A 20 -37.64 -5.72 -17.78
N LYS A 21 -38.71 -5.22 -18.42
CA LYS A 21 -38.58 -4.21 -19.51
C LYS A 21 -38.17 -2.81 -19.02
N SER A 22 -38.19 -2.55 -17.71
CA SER A 22 -37.84 -1.26 -17.11
C SER A 22 -36.42 -1.21 -16.53
N ALA A 23 -35.67 -2.33 -16.51
CA ALA A 23 -34.28 -2.26 -16.11
C ALA A 23 -33.50 -1.43 -17.16
N PRO A 24 -32.66 -0.45 -16.75
CA PRO A 24 -31.96 0.46 -17.68
C PRO A 24 -30.98 -0.25 -18.63
N PHE A 25 -30.84 -1.57 -18.51
CA PHE A 25 -29.99 -2.42 -19.31
C PHE A 25 -30.77 -3.51 -20.08
N ALA A 26 -32.11 -3.47 -20.06
CA ALA A 26 -32.97 -4.46 -20.70
C ALA A 26 -33.06 -4.34 -22.23
N SER A 27 -32.51 -3.26 -22.83
CA SER A 27 -32.49 -3.13 -24.29
C SER A 27 -31.38 -4.00 -24.88
N LYS A 28 -31.73 -4.85 -25.85
CA LYS A 28 -30.80 -5.65 -26.66
C LYS A 28 -29.79 -4.72 -27.37
N HIS A 29 -28.64 -4.48 -26.75
CA HIS A 29 -27.53 -3.77 -27.36
C HIS A 29 -26.62 -4.78 -28.10
N PRO A 30 -26.06 -4.48 -29.29
CA PRO A 30 -25.19 -5.39 -30.06
C PRO A 30 -23.84 -5.75 -29.39
N LYS A 31 -23.60 -5.30 -28.15
CA LYS A 31 -22.51 -5.70 -27.24
C LYS A 31 -22.97 -5.68 -25.76
N GLY A 32 -24.25 -5.92 -25.48
CA GLY A 32 -24.84 -5.81 -24.15
C GLY A 32 -24.58 -7.05 -23.27
N PHE A 33 -24.30 -6.82 -21.98
CA PHE A 33 -24.51 -7.85 -20.95
C PHE A 33 -25.96 -8.33 -21.07
N GLY A 34 -26.21 -9.64 -20.94
CA GLY A 34 -27.53 -10.26 -21.17
C GLY A 34 -28.65 -9.71 -20.27
N GLU A 35 -29.77 -10.44 -20.18
CA GLU A 35 -30.85 -10.07 -19.27
C GLU A 35 -30.31 -9.94 -17.83
N MET A 36 -30.40 -8.73 -17.27
CA MET A 36 -29.98 -8.45 -15.90
C MET A 36 -31.21 -8.37 -14.99
N VAL A 37 -31.10 -8.98 -13.82
CA VAL A 37 -32.14 -8.99 -12.79
C VAL A 37 -31.72 -8.06 -11.66
N LEU A 38 -32.67 -7.28 -11.14
CA LEU A 38 -32.44 -6.47 -9.95
C LEU A 38 -32.17 -7.39 -8.75
N VAL A 39 -31.13 -7.09 -7.98
CA VAL A 39 -30.87 -7.80 -6.72
C VAL A 39 -31.56 -7.03 -5.60
N ASP A 40 -32.63 -7.61 -5.06
CA ASP A 40 -33.39 -7.00 -3.96
C ASP A 40 -32.50 -6.78 -2.73
N GLY A 41 -32.68 -5.64 -2.04
CA GLY A 41 -31.88 -5.27 -0.86
C GLY A 41 -30.48 -4.69 -1.17
N VAL A 42 -30.03 -4.71 -2.43
CA VAL A 42 -28.71 -4.18 -2.82
C VAL A 42 -28.87 -2.85 -3.57
N SER A 43 -28.79 -1.73 -2.84
CA SER A 43 -28.89 -0.36 -3.38
C SER A 43 -27.85 0.59 -2.76
N ILE A 44 -27.61 1.72 -3.44
CA ILE A 44 -26.85 2.86 -2.89
C ILE A 44 -27.77 4.08 -2.93
N GLU A 45 -28.24 4.51 -1.76
CA GLU A 45 -29.14 5.65 -1.60
C GLU A 45 -28.38 6.95 -1.31
N LYS A 46 -27.31 6.86 -0.50
CA LYS A 46 -26.50 8.03 -0.10
C LYS A 46 -25.03 7.76 -0.28
N THR A 47 -24.30 8.78 -0.75
CA THR A 47 -22.85 8.74 -0.91
C THR A 47 -22.20 9.82 -0.04
N TYR A 48 -21.26 9.42 0.82
CA TYR A 48 -20.55 10.31 1.73
C TYR A 48 -19.10 10.45 1.31
N LEU A 49 -18.71 11.65 0.88
CA LEU A 49 -17.33 11.95 0.52
C LEU A 49 -16.46 12.06 1.78
N LEU A 50 -15.36 11.32 1.82
CA LEU A 50 -14.30 11.54 2.81
C LEU A 50 -13.53 12.82 2.42
N PRO A 51 -13.65 13.91 3.19
CA PRO A 51 -13.21 15.22 2.72
C PRO A 51 -11.70 15.36 2.82
N VAL A 52 -11.07 15.83 1.75
CA VAL A 52 -9.64 16.14 1.71
C VAL A 52 -9.45 17.65 1.94
N PRO A 53 -8.64 18.07 2.92
CA PRO A 53 -8.40 19.49 3.16
C PRO A 53 -7.83 20.21 1.93
N ASN A 54 -8.28 21.43 1.70
CA ASN A 54 -7.79 22.26 0.59
C ASN A 54 -7.52 23.69 1.08
N LEU A 55 -6.39 24.25 0.67
CA LEU A 55 -5.94 25.59 1.09
C LEU A 55 -6.99 26.68 0.81
N ARG A 56 -7.81 26.54 -0.24
CA ARG A 56 -8.92 27.47 -0.55
C ARG A 56 -9.90 27.67 0.61
N GLN A 57 -10.03 26.69 1.49
CA GLN A 57 -10.95 26.74 2.62
C GLN A 57 -10.52 27.75 3.70
N TRP A 58 -9.23 28.11 3.76
CA TRP A 58 -8.72 29.05 4.77
C TRP A 58 -7.74 30.11 4.26
N LEU A 59 -7.29 30.02 2.99
CA LEU A 59 -6.48 31.01 2.27
C LEU A 59 -7.03 31.29 0.86
N PRO A 60 -8.33 31.61 0.71
CA PRO A 60 -8.92 31.87 -0.61
C PRO A 60 -8.23 33.02 -1.35
N GLU A 61 -7.67 33.99 -0.63
CA GLU A 61 -6.99 35.15 -1.20
C GLU A 61 -5.64 34.83 -1.87
N GLN A 62 -5.07 33.65 -1.61
CA GLN A 62 -3.81 33.20 -2.20
C GLN A 62 -4.02 32.20 -3.35
N ASP A 63 -5.28 31.92 -3.70
CA ASP A 63 -5.63 31.05 -4.81
C ASP A 63 -5.35 31.73 -6.15
N SER A 64 -4.31 31.29 -6.83
CA SER A 64 -3.90 31.89 -8.11
C SER A 64 -4.85 31.60 -9.27
N GLN A 65 -5.70 30.57 -9.16
CA GLN A 65 -6.62 30.11 -10.22
C GLN A 65 -5.96 30.01 -11.61
N VAL A 66 -4.69 29.62 -11.65
CA VAL A 66 -3.94 29.54 -12.92
C VAL A 66 -4.44 28.35 -13.71
N CYS A 67 -4.82 28.59 -14.98
CA CYS A 67 -5.21 27.52 -15.90
C CYS A 67 -4.07 26.51 -16.05
N ASN A 68 -4.35 25.24 -15.76
CA ASN A 68 -3.40 24.15 -15.76
C ASN A 68 -3.05 23.70 -17.19
N ARG A 69 -2.10 24.41 -17.80
CA ARG A 69 -1.54 24.05 -19.11
C ARG A 69 -0.24 23.27 -18.94
N ARG A 70 -0.26 22.00 -19.36
CA ARG A 70 0.86 21.05 -19.37
C ARG A 70 1.84 21.40 -20.49
N LYS A 71 3.11 21.60 -20.16
CA LYS A 71 4.20 21.84 -21.14
C LYS A 71 4.96 20.55 -21.47
N LEU A 72 4.34 19.62 -22.18
CA LEU A 72 4.94 18.30 -22.46
C LEU A 72 5.38 18.11 -23.91
N ASP A 73 4.72 18.79 -24.84
CA ASP A 73 5.05 18.72 -26.25
C ASP A 73 6.18 19.71 -26.53
N THR A 74 7.42 19.22 -26.56
CA THR A 74 8.62 20.02 -26.82
C THR A 74 8.70 20.51 -28.26
N GLN A 75 7.78 20.06 -29.12
CA GLN A 75 7.70 20.41 -30.53
C GLN A 75 6.35 21.04 -30.90
N ALA A 76 5.43 21.23 -29.93
CA ALA A 76 4.17 21.91 -30.19
C ALA A 76 4.47 23.35 -30.58
N ASP A 77 4.06 23.70 -31.79
CA ASP A 77 3.81 25.09 -32.15
C ASP A 77 2.57 25.55 -31.37
N ASP A 78 2.72 26.64 -30.61
CA ASP A 78 1.64 27.28 -29.85
C ASP A 78 0.50 27.79 -30.77
N SER A 79 0.66 27.69 -32.10
CA SER A 79 -0.35 27.98 -33.11
C SER A 79 -1.54 26.99 -33.15
N VAL A 80 -1.41 25.78 -32.59
CA VAL A 80 -2.53 24.81 -32.56
C VAL A 80 -3.38 25.03 -31.31
N GLU A 81 -4.54 25.67 -31.48
CA GLU A 81 -5.48 25.93 -30.40
C GLU A 81 -6.07 24.61 -29.85
N ARG A 82 -5.64 24.20 -28.66
CA ARG A 82 -6.18 23.05 -27.92
C ARG A 82 -6.96 23.55 -26.70
N LYS A 83 -8.17 23.01 -26.50
CA LYS A 83 -9.00 23.30 -25.31
C LYS A 83 -8.33 22.88 -23.99
N SER A 84 -7.54 21.81 -24.00
CA SER A 84 -6.75 21.35 -22.87
C SER A 84 -5.50 20.61 -23.36
N THR A 85 -4.44 20.67 -22.56
CA THR A 85 -3.22 19.87 -22.74
C THR A 85 -3.30 18.50 -22.07
N TYR A 86 -4.43 18.20 -21.40
CA TYR A 86 -4.72 16.90 -20.78
C TYR A 86 -5.89 16.24 -21.51
N ASN A 87 -5.78 14.93 -21.72
CA ASN A 87 -6.88 14.14 -22.30
C ASN A 87 -8.07 14.00 -21.33
N LYS A 88 -7.82 14.09 -20.01
CA LYS A 88 -8.84 14.03 -18.98
C LYS A 88 -8.46 14.92 -17.80
N ILE A 89 -9.31 15.88 -17.49
CA ILE A 89 -9.28 16.68 -16.26
C ILE A 89 -10.30 16.08 -15.30
N MET A 90 -9.98 16.05 -14.00
CA MET A 90 -10.90 15.62 -12.97
C MET A 90 -11.77 16.80 -12.53
N GLY A 91 -13.09 16.60 -12.51
CA GLY A 91 -14.02 17.57 -11.96
C GLY A 91 -13.97 17.60 -10.42
N GLU A 92 -14.50 18.66 -9.84
CA GLU A 92 -14.56 18.82 -8.37
C GLU A 92 -15.43 17.75 -7.70
N SER A 93 -16.44 17.25 -8.42
CA SER A 93 -17.35 16.19 -7.98
C SER A 93 -16.98 14.79 -8.51
N ASP A 94 -15.82 14.61 -9.15
CA ASP A 94 -15.36 13.29 -9.63
C ASP A 94 -14.84 12.49 -8.42
N VAL A 95 -15.62 11.49 -8.02
CA VAL A 95 -15.36 10.67 -6.83
C VAL A 95 -15.38 9.18 -7.17
N ILE A 96 -14.67 8.38 -6.38
CA ILE A 96 -14.67 6.92 -6.47
C ILE A 96 -15.40 6.36 -5.26
N LEU A 97 -16.36 5.46 -5.49
CA LEU A 97 -17.05 4.74 -4.43
C LEU A 97 -16.10 3.72 -3.78
N GLY A 98 -16.01 3.75 -2.45
CA GLY A 98 -15.15 2.86 -1.67
C GLY A 98 -15.79 1.52 -1.36
N ASP A 99 -17.11 1.51 -1.08
CA ASP A 99 -17.82 0.30 -0.69
C ASP A 99 -18.39 -0.40 -1.94
N ILE A 100 -17.56 -1.21 -2.62
CA ILE A 100 -17.94 -1.94 -3.84
C ILE A 100 -18.56 -3.32 -3.58
N ARG A 101 -18.45 -3.82 -2.34
CA ARG A 101 -19.07 -5.07 -1.89
C ARG A 101 -20.27 -4.74 -1.01
N ARG A 102 -21.42 -5.34 -1.33
CA ARG A 102 -22.67 -5.08 -0.63
C ARG A 102 -23.55 -6.34 -0.54
N ASN A 103 -24.24 -6.50 0.58
CA ASN A 103 -25.40 -7.39 0.71
C ASN A 103 -26.60 -6.64 1.33
N ASP A 104 -27.71 -7.35 1.47
CA ASP A 104 -28.98 -6.87 2.04
C ASP A 104 -28.91 -6.53 3.55
N SER A 105 -27.90 -7.03 4.26
CA SER A 105 -27.70 -6.76 5.70
C SER A 105 -27.02 -5.42 6.00
N GLN A 106 -26.50 -4.71 4.99
CA GLN A 106 -25.76 -3.45 5.17
C GLN A 106 -26.67 -2.25 4.93
N GLU A 107 -26.42 -1.11 5.58
CA GLU A 107 -27.13 0.15 5.29
C GLU A 107 -26.83 0.66 3.87
N ALA A 108 -27.81 1.20 3.14
CA ALA A 108 -27.71 1.66 1.74
C ALA A 108 -26.90 2.95 1.53
N VAL A 109 -25.78 3.05 2.23
CA VAL A 109 -24.85 4.17 2.19
C VAL A 109 -23.51 3.70 1.63
N SER A 110 -22.81 4.58 0.94
CA SER A 110 -21.46 4.31 0.44
C SER A 110 -20.52 5.47 0.77
N ARG A 111 -19.30 5.14 1.14
CA ARG A 111 -18.20 6.11 1.24
C ARG A 111 -17.66 6.39 -0.15
N ALA A 112 -17.18 7.61 -0.36
CA ALA A 112 -16.53 8.02 -1.58
C ALA A 112 -15.23 8.76 -1.31
N TYR A 113 -14.31 8.69 -2.26
CA TYR A 113 -13.01 9.33 -2.19
C TYR A 113 -12.83 10.30 -3.36
N VAL A 114 -12.17 11.42 -3.12
CA VAL A 114 -11.85 12.40 -4.16
C VAL A 114 -10.94 11.72 -5.18
N ARG A 115 -11.33 11.73 -6.46
CA ARG A 115 -10.52 11.12 -7.50
C ARG A 115 -9.25 11.93 -7.75
N ALA A 116 -8.12 11.24 -7.78
CA ALA A 116 -6.84 11.88 -8.02
C ALA A 116 -6.65 12.22 -9.50
N GLY A 117 -5.95 13.33 -9.78
CA GLY A 117 -5.59 13.72 -11.14
C GLY A 117 -5.51 15.24 -11.35
N PRO A 118 -5.14 15.69 -12.56
CA PRO A 118 -5.03 17.10 -12.86
C PRO A 118 -6.38 17.79 -12.74
N ARG A 119 -6.37 19.00 -12.16
CA ARG A 119 -7.51 19.92 -12.13
C ARG A 119 -7.38 20.97 -13.23
N GLU A 120 -8.48 21.59 -13.61
CA GLU A 120 -8.51 22.64 -14.63
C GLU A 120 -7.68 23.86 -14.21
N ASN A 121 -7.82 24.28 -12.94
CA ASN A 121 -7.06 25.37 -12.37
C ASN A 121 -6.18 24.87 -11.23
N THR A 122 -4.96 25.41 -11.13
CA THR A 122 -4.06 25.20 -10.00
C THR A 122 -4.29 26.27 -8.94
N TYR A 123 -4.13 25.90 -7.67
CA TYR A 123 -4.09 26.84 -6.56
C TYR A 123 -2.78 27.63 -6.57
N PHE A 124 -1.66 26.93 -6.80
CA PHE A 124 -0.35 27.56 -6.90
C PHE A 124 -0.07 28.01 -8.32
N ASP A 125 0.56 29.19 -8.44
CA ASP A 125 1.22 29.63 -9.66
C ASP A 125 2.49 28.76 -9.85
N PRO A 126 2.56 27.91 -10.88
CA PRO A 126 3.68 26.99 -11.05
C PRO A 126 5.06 27.67 -11.12
N THR A 127 5.11 28.94 -11.55
CA THR A 127 6.37 29.70 -11.66
C THR A 127 6.94 30.14 -10.31
N LYS A 128 6.11 30.14 -9.26
CA LYS A 128 6.48 30.55 -7.89
C LYS A 128 6.62 29.38 -6.92
N VAL A 129 6.32 28.16 -7.37
CA VAL A 129 6.39 26.97 -6.51
C VAL A 129 7.85 26.65 -6.20
N LYS A 130 8.10 26.41 -4.91
CA LYS A 130 9.30 25.74 -4.42
C LYS A 130 8.89 24.49 -3.66
N ALA A 131 9.45 23.35 -4.02
CA ALA A 131 9.05 22.05 -3.48
C ALA A 131 10.17 21.43 -2.65
N ALA A 132 9.81 20.69 -1.60
CA ALA A 132 10.73 19.85 -0.83
C ALA A 132 10.23 18.40 -0.86
N ILE A 133 11.15 17.45 -1.06
CA ILE A 133 10.89 16.00 -1.09
C ILE A 133 11.74 15.35 -0.01
N VAL A 134 11.13 14.53 0.85
CA VAL A 134 11.85 13.82 1.92
C VAL A 134 11.44 12.34 1.96
N THR A 135 12.42 11.46 2.14
CA THR A 135 12.21 10.01 2.37
C THR A 135 12.57 9.65 3.81
N CYS A 136 11.65 8.99 4.53
CA CYS A 136 11.81 8.63 5.93
C CYS A 136 11.51 7.14 6.21
N GLY A 137 12.07 6.63 7.32
CA GLY A 137 11.84 5.27 7.79
C GLY A 137 12.69 4.20 7.11
N GLY A 138 12.25 2.94 7.19
CA GLY A 138 12.95 1.81 6.55
C GLY A 138 12.86 1.83 5.02
N LEU A 139 13.85 1.24 4.35
CA LEU A 139 13.89 1.12 2.90
C LEU A 139 12.73 0.27 2.36
N CYS A 140 12.33 0.57 1.13
CA CYS A 140 11.25 -0.08 0.39
C CYS A 140 11.62 0.01 -1.11
N PRO A 141 11.43 -1.06 -1.91
CA PRO A 141 11.54 -0.96 -3.36
C PRO A 141 10.60 0.13 -3.90
N GLY A 142 11.11 1.01 -4.77
CA GLY A 142 10.33 2.09 -5.38
C GLY A 142 10.49 3.48 -4.76
N LEU A 143 11.24 3.63 -3.66
CA LEU A 143 11.56 4.94 -3.08
C LEU A 143 12.15 5.91 -4.11
N ASN A 144 13.17 5.46 -4.87
CA ASN A 144 13.76 6.25 -5.95
C ASN A 144 12.78 6.54 -7.10
N ASN A 145 11.85 5.63 -7.40
CA ASN A 145 10.81 5.87 -8.40
C ASN A 145 9.92 7.03 -7.97
N VAL A 146 9.43 7.04 -6.73
CA VAL A 146 8.59 8.14 -6.22
C VAL A 146 9.35 9.47 -6.24
N VAL A 147 10.60 9.52 -5.75
CA VAL A 147 11.42 10.76 -5.79
C VAL A 147 11.59 11.26 -7.23
N ARG A 148 11.89 10.35 -8.15
CA ARG A 148 12.03 10.67 -9.58
C ARG A 148 10.73 11.20 -10.15
N ASP A 149 9.62 10.49 -9.95
CA ASP A 149 8.36 10.80 -10.63
C ASP A 149 7.70 12.06 -10.07
N VAL A 150 7.85 12.36 -8.76
CA VAL A 150 7.48 13.67 -8.20
C VAL A 150 8.33 14.78 -8.82
N THR A 151 9.65 14.58 -8.91
CA THR A 151 10.58 15.56 -9.51
C THR A 151 10.25 15.83 -10.97
N LEU A 152 10.06 14.78 -11.77
CA LEU A 152 9.71 14.90 -13.19
C LEU A 152 8.31 15.48 -13.38
N ALA A 153 7.35 15.16 -12.51
CA ALA A 153 6.02 15.75 -12.57
C ALA A 153 6.07 17.27 -12.31
N LEU A 154 6.73 17.69 -11.24
CA LEU A 154 6.98 19.10 -10.94
C LEU A 154 7.69 19.82 -12.09
N TRP A 155 8.77 19.23 -12.60
CA TRP A 155 9.62 19.85 -13.61
C TRP A 155 8.97 19.92 -14.99
N ASN A 156 8.45 18.79 -15.48
CA ASN A 156 7.98 18.67 -16.87
C ASN A 156 6.51 19.06 -17.01
N LEU A 157 5.65 18.74 -16.04
CA LEU A 157 4.21 19.03 -16.17
C LEU A 157 3.91 20.48 -15.79
N TYR A 158 4.57 20.97 -14.74
CA TYR A 158 4.27 22.25 -14.11
C TYR A 158 5.39 23.29 -14.27
N GLY A 159 6.57 22.93 -14.77
CA GLY A 159 7.64 23.89 -15.00
C GLY A 159 8.38 24.35 -13.74
N VAL A 160 8.18 23.69 -12.60
CA VAL A 160 8.86 24.00 -11.33
C VAL A 160 10.36 23.75 -11.46
N ARG A 161 11.19 24.66 -10.94
CA ARG A 161 12.66 24.59 -11.05
C ARG A 161 13.39 24.51 -9.72
N GLU A 162 12.72 24.88 -8.63
CA GLU A 162 13.27 24.80 -7.28
C GLU A 162 12.67 23.60 -6.54
N ILE A 163 13.38 22.48 -6.59
CA ILE A 163 12.96 21.21 -5.98
C ILE A 163 14.09 20.73 -5.06
N TYR A 164 13.89 20.85 -3.76
CA TYR A 164 14.82 20.39 -2.74
C TYR A 164 14.62 18.90 -2.45
N GLY A 165 15.68 18.12 -2.52
CA GLY A 165 15.77 16.77 -1.98
C GLY A 165 16.37 16.83 -0.58
N ILE A 166 15.53 16.62 0.44
CA ILE A 166 15.93 16.66 1.85
C ILE A 166 16.57 15.32 2.22
N ARG A 167 17.80 15.37 2.72
CA ARG A 167 18.61 14.17 2.96
C ARG A 167 18.43 13.60 4.36
N MET A 168 18.58 12.29 4.53
CA MET A 168 18.60 11.65 5.85
C MET A 168 17.32 11.84 6.68
N GLY A 169 16.15 11.88 6.02
CA GLY A 169 14.85 12.01 6.68
C GLY A 169 14.58 13.41 7.25
N PHE A 170 13.72 13.51 8.27
CA PHE A 170 13.29 14.81 8.83
C PHE A 170 14.42 15.64 9.44
N ALA A 171 15.45 14.99 9.98
CA ALA A 171 16.60 15.70 10.52
C ALA A 171 17.37 16.49 9.44
N GLY A 172 17.24 16.10 8.17
CA GLY A 172 17.83 16.78 7.01
C GLY A 172 17.34 18.20 6.78
N PHE A 173 16.24 18.61 7.41
CA PHE A 173 15.79 20.00 7.33
C PHE A 173 16.74 20.95 8.07
N TYR A 174 17.47 20.48 9.10
CA TYR A 174 18.25 21.35 9.98
C TYR A 174 19.65 20.85 10.35
N ASN A 175 19.95 19.55 10.33
CA ASN A 175 21.23 19.00 10.83
C ASN A 175 22.48 19.48 10.04
N TRP A 176 22.33 19.75 8.75
CA TRP A 176 23.44 20.19 7.89
C TRP A 176 23.99 21.57 8.27
N THR A 177 23.26 22.35 9.08
CA THR A 177 23.69 23.66 9.55
C THR A 177 24.78 23.59 10.63
N SER A 178 24.91 22.46 11.33
CA SER A 178 25.80 22.32 12.49
C SER A 178 26.84 21.19 12.39
N MET A 179 26.65 20.20 11.51
CA MET A 179 27.48 18.98 11.47
C MET A 179 28.32 18.80 10.20
N ASP A 180 27.72 18.90 9.00
CA ASP A 180 28.44 18.76 7.72
C ASP A 180 27.56 19.30 6.56
N GLN A 181 28.06 20.25 5.76
CA GLN A 181 27.35 20.73 4.57
C GLN A 181 27.16 19.62 3.52
N LYS A 182 27.90 18.52 3.58
CA LYS A 182 27.66 17.36 2.72
C LYS A 182 26.31 16.70 2.96
N GLU A 183 25.61 16.97 4.08
CA GLU A 183 24.24 16.50 4.31
C GLU A 183 23.16 17.53 3.93
N ALA A 184 23.55 18.69 3.39
CA ALA A 184 22.61 19.73 2.97
C ALA A 184 21.62 19.22 1.89
N PRO A 185 20.43 19.83 1.82
CA PRO A 185 19.48 19.56 0.74
C PRO A 185 20.12 19.68 -0.63
N ILE A 186 19.80 18.76 -1.53
CA ILE A 186 20.28 18.77 -2.91
C ILE A 186 19.20 19.29 -3.85
N MET A 187 19.60 19.95 -4.93
CA MET A 187 18.65 20.34 -5.97
C MET A 187 18.34 19.15 -6.88
N LEU A 188 17.05 18.80 -6.97
CA LEU A 188 16.57 17.74 -7.83
C LEU A 188 16.20 18.30 -9.21
N THR A 189 16.73 17.66 -10.24
CA THR A 189 16.53 18.01 -11.65
C THR A 189 16.29 16.73 -12.44
N PRO A 190 15.71 16.78 -13.66
CA PRO A 190 15.58 15.60 -14.52
C PRO A 190 16.89 14.85 -14.71
N LYS A 191 18.02 15.57 -14.78
CA LYS A 191 19.36 14.99 -14.89
C LYS A 191 19.75 14.23 -13.62
N SER A 192 19.53 14.80 -12.43
CA SER A 192 19.91 14.17 -11.17
C SER A 192 19.06 12.94 -10.83
N VAL A 193 17.82 12.85 -11.34
CA VAL A 193 16.91 11.71 -11.11
C VAL A 193 16.78 10.75 -12.29
N ALA A 194 17.52 10.94 -13.38
CA ALA A 194 17.31 10.24 -14.65
C ALA A 194 17.23 8.71 -14.48
N SER A 195 18.20 8.13 -13.78
CA SER A 195 18.41 6.67 -13.69
C SER A 195 18.25 6.10 -12.28
N ILE A 196 17.78 6.90 -11.31
CA ILE A 196 17.73 6.48 -9.91
C ILE A 196 16.72 5.34 -9.68
N HIS A 197 15.68 5.27 -10.51
CA HIS A 197 14.65 4.22 -10.48
C HIS A 197 15.17 2.81 -10.83
N HIS A 198 16.36 2.68 -11.41
CA HIS A 198 17.02 1.38 -11.62
C HIS A 198 17.71 0.85 -10.36
N HIS A 199 17.77 1.63 -9.28
CA HIS A 199 18.46 1.27 -8.05
C HIS A 199 17.45 1.18 -6.91
N GLY A 200 17.63 0.20 -6.03
CA GLY A 200 16.91 0.17 -4.76
C GLY A 200 17.41 1.24 -3.78
N GLY A 201 16.76 1.31 -2.62
CA GLY A 201 17.04 2.36 -1.64
C GLY A 201 16.55 3.75 -2.08
N THR A 202 17.21 4.80 -1.58
CA THR A 202 16.88 6.21 -1.87
C THR A 202 18.15 7.04 -2.01
N ILE A 203 18.23 7.87 -3.05
CA ILE A 203 19.35 8.82 -3.23
C ILE A 203 19.40 9.90 -2.15
N LEU A 204 18.29 10.14 -1.43
CA LEU A 204 18.22 11.13 -0.37
C LEU A 204 18.77 10.57 0.95
N GLY A 205 18.96 9.25 1.06
CA GLY A 205 19.10 8.60 2.36
C GLY A 205 17.78 8.63 3.14
N SER A 206 17.72 7.85 4.21
CA SER A 206 16.52 7.75 5.04
C SER A 206 16.92 7.50 6.49
N ASN A 207 16.14 8.02 7.43
CA ASN A 207 16.36 7.83 8.86
C ASN A 207 15.04 7.56 9.59
N ARG A 208 15.11 6.91 10.76
CA ARG A 208 14.04 6.81 11.74
C ARG A 208 14.22 7.91 12.80
N GLY A 209 13.15 8.62 13.16
CA GLY A 209 13.21 9.72 14.13
C GLY A 209 13.60 11.07 13.51
N GLY A 210 14.09 12.00 14.34
CA GLY A 210 14.53 13.32 13.91
C GLY A 210 13.42 14.29 13.50
N PHE A 211 12.17 14.02 13.91
CA PHE A 211 11.06 14.93 13.68
C PHE A 211 11.10 16.07 14.69
N ASP A 212 11.30 17.29 14.21
CA ASP A 212 11.23 18.54 14.97
C ASP A 212 10.36 19.52 14.18
N GLN A 213 9.12 19.69 14.63
CA GLN A 213 8.09 20.41 13.88
C GLN A 213 8.50 21.87 13.61
N ASP A 214 9.02 22.57 14.61
CA ASP A 214 9.38 23.98 14.48
C ASP A 214 10.53 24.17 13.52
N LYS A 215 11.60 23.37 13.63
CA LYS A 215 12.75 23.47 12.70
C LYS A 215 12.37 23.15 11.25
N ILE A 216 11.47 22.19 11.03
CA ILE A 216 10.97 21.86 9.69
C ILE A 216 10.17 23.04 9.11
N ILE A 217 9.28 23.63 9.90
CA ILE A 217 8.50 24.80 9.48
C ILE A 217 9.43 25.99 9.20
N ASP A 218 10.41 26.23 10.06
CA ASP A 218 11.39 27.31 9.91
C ASP A 218 12.23 27.16 8.64
N PHE A 219 12.65 25.94 8.30
CA PHE A 219 13.30 25.68 7.02
C PHE A 219 12.38 26.06 5.86
N MET A 220 11.12 25.59 5.89
CA MET A 220 10.18 25.82 4.79
C MET A 220 9.87 27.31 4.60
N THR A 221 9.66 28.07 5.69
CA THR A 221 9.41 29.51 5.61
C THR A 221 10.65 30.27 5.15
N THR A 222 11.82 29.94 5.68
CA THR A 222 13.10 30.60 5.31
C THR A 222 13.44 30.41 3.85
N HIS A 223 13.19 29.23 3.28
CA HIS A 223 13.51 28.90 1.89
C HIS A 223 12.34 29.17 0.92
N GLY A 224 11.18 29.62 1.44
CA GLY A 224 9.98 29.88 0.64
C GLY A 224 9.35 28.62 0.04
N VAL A 225 9.49 27.46 0.69
CA VAL A 225 8.88 26.20 0.27
C VAL A 225 7.37 26.29 0.37
N THR A 226 6.68 26.07 -0.75
CA THR A 226 5.21 26.07 -0.85
C THR A 226 4.62 24.67 -0.92
N GLN A 227 5.44 23.64 -1.15
CA GLN A 227 4.99 22.25 -1.26
C GLN A 227 5.97 21.29 -0.59
N LEU A 228 5.44 20.41 0.24
CA LEU A 228 6.18 19.36 0.92
C LEU A 228 5.64 17.99 0.53
N TYR A 229 6.51 17.13 -0.01
CA TYR A 229 6.23 15.75 -0.37
C TYR A 229 6.93 14.80 0.61
N VAL A 230 6.14 14.08 1.39
CA VAL A 230 6.62 13.21 2.46
C VAL A 230 6.42 11.75 2.10
N ILE A 231 7.53 11.02 1.88
CA ILE A 231 7.52 9.61 1.49
C ILE A 231 7.95 8.76 2.69
N GLY A 232 7.03 7.99 3.27
CA GLY A 232 7.33 7.23 4.49
C GLY A 232 6.20 6.35 4.99
N GLY A 233 6.43 5.63 6.09
CA GLY A 233 5.41 4.78 6.70
C GLY A 233 4.47 5.56 7.62
N ASP A 234 3.75 4.86 8.50
CA ASP A 234 2.75 5.45 9.40
C ASP A 234 3.28 6.55 10.29
N GLY A 235 4.41 6.33 10.98
CA GLY A 235 5.01 7.34 11.84
C GLY A 235 5.39 8.61 11.06
N THR A 236 5.82 8.44 9.80
CA THR A 236 6.11 9.56 8.90
C THR A 236 4.84 10.27 8.46
N HIS A 237 3.75 9.55 8.17
CA HIS A 237 2.46 10.14 7.83
C HIS A 237 1.86 10.90 9.02
N ARG A 238 1.94 10.36 10.24
CA ARG A 238 1.55 11.09 11.47
C ARG A 238 2.31 12.40 11.62
N ALA A 239 3.62 12.40 11.34
CA ALA A 239 4.43 13.61 11.31
C ALA A 239 4.01 14.59 10.19
N ALA A 240 3.71 14.11 8.99
CA ALA A 240 3.20 14.93 7.89
C ALA A 240 1.86 15.59 8.23
N ASN A 241 0.96 14.88 8.93
CA ASN A 241 -0.30 15.44 9.39
C ASN A 241 -0.07 16.61 10.37
N LYS A 242 0.82 16.43 11.35
CA LYS A 242 1.21 17.50 12.29
C LYS A 242 1.78 18.73 11.58
N ILE A 243 2.64 18.53 10.57
CA ILE A 243 3.16 19.64 9.75
C ILE A 243 2.01 20.34 9.02
N SER A 244 1.08 19.60 8.42
CA SER A 244 -0.07 20.19 7.71
C SER A 244 -0.99 20.98 8.64
N GLU A 245 -1.27 20.45 9.83
CA GLU A 245 -2.06 21.12 10.87
C GLU A 245 -1.38 22.42 11.33
N GLU A 246 -0.06 22.38 11.51
CA GLU A 246 0.70 23.56 11.90
C GLU A 246 0.74 24.62 10.80
N CYS A 247 0.90 24.22 9.53
CA CYS A 247 0.79 25.13 8.39
C CYS A 247 -0.58 25.79 8.35
N ARG A 248 -1.66 25.03 8.58
CA ARG A 248 -3.02 25.56 8.67
C ARG A 248 -3.17 26.54 9.84
N ARG A 249 -2.66 26.19 11.03
CA ARG A 249 -2.71 27.04 12.23
C ARG A 249 -1.98 28.37 12.03
N ARG A 250 -0.80 28.34 11.39
CA ARG A 250 0.02 29.52 11.07
C ARG A 250 -0.42 30.24 9.78
N LYS A 251 -1.48 29.76 9.10
CA LYS A 251 -1.95 30.30 7.81
C LYS A 251 -0.86 30.35 6.73
N LEU A 252 0.00 29.34 6.70
CA LEU A 252 1.04 29.19 5.69
C LEU A 252 0.44 28.52 4.44
N ALA A 253 0.66 29.09 3.26
CA ALA A 253 0.27 28.50 1.98
C ALA A 253 1.26 27.40 1.57
N ILE A 254 1.32 26.34 2.38
CA ILE A 254 2.16 25.17 2.15
C ILE A 254 1.25 23.94 2.01
N ALA A 255 1.32 23.28 0.87
CA ALA A 255 0.65 22.00 0.67
C ALA A 255 1.54 20.85 1.12
N VAL A 256 1.01 20.00 2.00
CA VAL A 256 1.69 18.79 2.48
C VAL A 256 1.02 17.56 1.86
N ALA A 257 1.76 16.82 1.04
CA ALA A 257 1.32 15.61 0.37
C ALA A 257 2.15 14.40 0.85
N GLY A 258 1.48 13.35 1.30
CA GLY A 258 2.06 12.07 1.67
C GLY A 258 2.10 11.09 0.50
N VAL A 259 3.11 10.21 0.50
CA VAL A 259 3.14 9.00 -0.34
C VAL A 259 3.39 7.79 0.57
N PRO A 260 2.44 6.84 0.69
CA PRO A 260 2.46 5.81 1.72
C PRO A 260 3.45 4.71 1.39
N LYS A 261 4.53 4.62 2.18
CA LYS A 261 5.63 3.67 2.01
C LYS A 261 5.61 2.59 3.09
N THR A 262 5.12 1.41 2.74
CA THR A 262 5.27 0.18 3.53
C THR A 262 5.39 -1.00 2.57
N ILE A 263 6.26 -1.95 2.90
CA ILE A 263 6.28 -3.23 2.17
C ILE A 263 5.21 -4.17 2.70
N ASP A 264 4.73 -3.98 3.94
CA ASP A 264 3.85 -4.92 4.62
C ASP A 264 2.38 -4.83 4.16
N ASN A 265 2.04 -3.88 3.29
CA ASN A 265 0.69 -3.65 2.76
C ASN A 265 -0.39 -3.42 3.84
N ASP A 266 0.03 -2.80 4.94
CA ASP A 266 -0.71 -2.63 6.18
C ASP A 266 -1.26 -1.20 6.37
N VAL A 267 -1.30 -0.38 5.31
CA VAL A 267 -1.97 0.93 5.39
C VAL A 267 -3.47 0.76 5.19
N ASP A 268 -4.26 1.30 6.12
CA ASP A 268 -5.72 1.25 6.04
C ASP A 268 -6.27 2.03 4.82
N LEU A 269 -7.49 1.69 4.40
CA LEU A 269 -8.24 2.21 3.24
C LEU A 269 -7.65 1.96 1.85
N LEU A 270 -6.36 1.66 1.76
CA LEU A 270 -5.65 1.45 0.51
C LEU A 270 -5.76 0.00 0.05
N ASP A 271 -5.96 -0.20 -1.25
CA ASP A 271 -5.92 -1.53 -1.86
C ASP A 271 -4.52 -2.14 -1.75
N ARG A 272 -3.50 -1.30 -1.99
CA ARG A 272 -2.09 -1.70 -2.04
C ARG A 272 -1.12 -0.57 -1.70
N SER A 273 -0.01 -0.87 -1.03
CA SER A 273 1.17 0.00 -0.90
C SER A 273 2.24 -0.33 -1.95
N PHE A 274 3.03 0.67 -2.38
CA PHE A 274 4.10 0.42 -3.33
C PHE A 274 5.24 -0.35 -2.69
N GLY A 275 5.87 -1.23 -3.47
CA GLY A 275 6.97 -2.10 -3.04
C GLY A 275 6.50 -3.45 -2.49
N PHE A 276 5.20 -3.61 -2.19
CA PHE A 276 4.62 -4.88 -1.74
C PHE A 276 4.79 -6.00 -2.78
N ASN A 277 4.48 -5.73 -4.05
CA ASN A 277 4.59 -6.75 -5.10
C ASN A 277 6.03 -7.21 -5.30
N THR A 278 6.97 -6.26 -5.32
CA THR A 278 8.40 -6.54 -5.41
C THR A 278 8.85 -7.34 -4.18
N ALA A 279 8.36 -6.98 -2.98
CA ALA A 279 8.69 -7.72 -1.78
C ALA A 279 8.18 -9.17 -1.81
N VAL A 280 6.97 -9.40 -2.31
CA VAL A 280 6.40 -10.76 -2.52
C VAL A 280 7.23 -11.54 -3.55
N GLU A 281 7.65 -10.90 -4.65
CA GLU A 281 8.49 -11.53 -5.67
C GLU A 281 9.86 -11.97 -5.12
N GLU A 282 10.55 -11.10 -4.38
CA GLU A 282 11.83 -11.46 -3.76
C GLU A 282 11.68 -12.49 -2.62
N ALA A 283 10.60 -12.41 -1.84
CA ALA A 283 10.27 -13.40 -0.83
C ALA A 283 10.05 -14.79 -1.47
N GLN A 284 9.35 -14.85 -2.61
CA GLN A 284 9.16 -16.08 -3.37
C GLN A 284 10.51 -16.69 -3.83
N ARG A 285 11.49 -15.87 -4.24
CA ARG A 285 12.83 -16.36 -4.59
C ARG A 285 13.51 -17.02 -3.39
N ALA A 286 13.41 -16.42 -2.20
CA ALA A 286 13.97 -17.01 -0.98
C ALA A 286 13.26 -18.33 -0.60
N ILE A 287 11.94 -18.40 -0.73
CA ILE A 287 11.15 -19.63 -0.52
C ILE A 287 11.61 -20.74 -1.47
N ARG A 288 11.80 -20.45 -2.76
CA ARG A 288 12.29 -21.45 -3.73
C ARG A 288 13.69 -21.95 -3.41
N SER A 289 14.59 -21.07 -2.96
CA SER A 289 15.92 -21.48 -2.48
C SER A 289 15.79 -22.42 -1.27
N ALA A 290 14.94 -22.09 -0.30
CA ALA A 290 14.68 -22.95 0.86
C ALA A 290 14.08 -24.30 0.45
N SER A 291 13.14 -24.32 -0.49
CA SER A 291 12.55 -25.56 -1.03
C SER A 291 13.60 -26.42 -1.72
N THR A 292 14.48 -25.82 -2.53
CA THR A 292 15.56 -26.54 -3.22
C THR A 292 16.51 -27.17 -2.20
N GLU A 293 16.96 -26.40 -1.21
CA GLU A 293 17.83 -26.90 -0.13
C GLU A 293 17.16 -28.03 0.67
N ALA A 294 15.87 -27.89 1.00
CA ALA A 294 15.11 -28.89 1.74
C ALA A 294 14.95 -30.20 0.95
N ARG A 295 14.73 -30.14 -0.37
CA ARG A 295 14.57 -31.32 -1.24
C ARG A 295 15.87 -32.11 -1.44
N CYS A 296 17.02 -31.47 -1.29
CA CYS A 296 18.32 -32.07 -1.57
C CYS A 296 18.92 -32.87 -0.41
N VAL A 297 18.27 -32.90 0.76
CA VAL A 297 18.74 -33.64 1.94
C VAL A 297 17.59 -34.46 2.55
N PRO A 298 17.85 -35.67 3.08
CA PRO A 298 16.82 -36.45 3.77
C PRO A 298 16.24 -35.68 4.95
N ASN A 299 14.91 -35.67 5.08
CA ASN A 299 14.18 -34.93 6.11
C ASN A 299 14.62 -33.45 6.18
N GLY A 300 14.81 -32.84 5.01
CA GLY A 300 15.24 -31.46 4.89
C GLY A 300 14.12 -30.48 5.16
N ILE A 301 14.41 -29.44 5.96
CA ILE A 301 13.43 -28.42 6.32
C ILE A 301 14.02 -27.03 6.02
N GLY A 302 13.33 -26.27 5.18
CA GLY A 302 13.68 -24.89 4.87
C GLY A 302 12.84 -23.92 5.68
N VAL A 303 13.45 -23.14 6.58
CA VAL A 303 12.77 -22.09 7.35
C VAL A 303 13.13 -20.72 6.77
N VAL A 304 12.13 -19.97 6.34
CA VAL A 304 12.31 -18.63 5.76
C VAL A 304 11.62 -17.59 6.63
N LYS A 305 12.39 -16.68 7.22
CA LYS A 305 11.83 -15.52 7.92
C LYS A 305 11.49 -14.43 6.91
N LEU A 306 10.24 -14.01 6.84
CA LEU A 306 9.80 -12.91 6.00
C LEU A 306 9.45 -11.66 6.81
N MET A 307 9.30 -10.54 6.10
CA MET A 307 8.77 -9.30 6.64
C MET A 307 7.29 -9.49 7.04
N GLY A 308 6.76 -8.56 7.83
CA GLY A 308 5.43 -8.64 8.42
C GLY A 308 5.50 -8.43 9.92
N ARG A 309 5.78 -7.19 10.32
CA ARG A 309 5.91 -6.80 11.74
C ARG A 309 4.58 -6.91 12.49
N SER A 310 3.53 -6.39 11.88
CA SER A 310 2.19 -6.35 12.48
C SER A 310 1.16 -7.11 11.65
N ALA A 311 1.44 -7.32 10.36
CA ALA A 311 0.54 -8.00 9.45
C ALA A 311 1.27 -9.03 8.57
N GLY A 312 0.61 -10.15 8.31
CA GLY A 312 1.14 -11.31 7.58
C GLY A 312 1.04 -11.25 6.06
N PHE A 313 0.74 -10.10 5.44
CA PHE A 313 0.44 -10.02 4.00
C PHE A 313 1.57 -10.55 3.11
N ILE A 314 2.83 -10.18 3.38
CA ILE A 314 3.97 -10.69 2.59
C ILE A 314 4.09 -12.21 2.75
N ALA A 315 4.05 -12.71 3.98
CA ALA A 315 4.17 -14.15 4.25
C ALA A 315 3.07 -14.97 3.57
N ALA A 316 1.81 -14.53 3.67
CA ALA A 316 0.68 -15.19 3.02
C ALA A 316 0.78 -15.13 1.48
N HIS A 317 1.01 -13.95 0.90
CA HIS A 317 1.07 -13.81 -0.56
C HIS A 317 2.32 -14.48 -1.17
N ALA A 318 3.46 -14.47 -0.49
CA ALA A 318 4.65 -15.20 -0.93
C ALA A 318 4.41 -16.72 -0.87
N SER A 319 3.74 -17.21 0.17
CA SER A 319 3.36 -18.63 0.28
C SER A 319 2.41 -19.05 -0.85
N LEU A 320 1.33 -18.29 -1.06
CA LEU A 320 0.35 -18.53 -2.13
C LEU A 320 0.96 -18.47 -3.53
N SER A 321 1.85 -17.52 -3.77
CA SER A 321 2.50 -17.38 -5.08
C SER A 321 3.58 -18.42 -5.33
N SER A 322 4.31 -18.88 -4.30
CA SER A 322 5.32 -19.94 -4.47
C SER A 322 4.68 -21.29 -4.70
N GLY A 323 3.67 -21.65 -3.90
CA GLY A 323 3.09 -22.99 -3.89
C GLY A 323 3.92 -24.06 -3.17
N ASP A 324 5.12 -23.72 -2.68
CA ASP A 324 6.06 -24.65 -2.04
C ASP A 324 5.93 -24.72 -0.51
N VAL A 325 5.13 -23.85 0.10
CA VAL A 325 5.10 -23.68 1.56
C VAL A 325 4.15 -24.71 2.19
N ASN A 326 4.62 -25.39 3.25
CA ASN A 326 3.86 -26.38 3.99
C ASN A 326 3.35 -25.88 5.35
N LEU A 327 3.98 -24.84 5.89
CA LEU A 327 3.58 -24.18 7.12
C LEU A 327 3.85 -22.67 7.01
N CYS A 328 2.81 -21.85 7.10
CA CYS A 328 2.91 -20.39 7.09
C CYS A 328 2.48 -19.84 8.45
N LEU A 329 3.35 -19.08 9.11
CA LEU A 329 3.14 -18.52 10.43
C LEU A 329 3.12 -16.98 10.34
N ILE A 330 2.01 -16.36 10.74
CA ILE A 330 1.79 -14.91 10.63
C ILE A 330 1.39 -14.29 11.99
N PRO A 331 1.59 -12.97 12.20
CA PRO A 331 1.35 -12.32 13.49
C PRO A 331 -0.11 -12.39 13.98
N GLU A 332 -1.06 -12.53 13.06
CA GLU A 332 -2.50 -12.56 13.36
C GLU A 332 -2.99 -13.89 13.92
N ILE A 333 -2.20 -14.96 13.76
CA ILE A 333 -2.62 -16.34 14.06
C ILE A 333 -1.71 -16.91 15.16
N PRO A 334 -2.26 -17.32 16.32
CA PRO A 334 -1.46 -17.92 17.39
C PRO A 334 -0.74 -19.19 16.93
N ILE A 335 0.52 -19.33 17.34
CA ILE A 335 1.35 -20.50 17.04
C ILE A 335 1.19 -21.53 18.16
N GLU A 336 0.54 -22.67 17.85
CA GLU A 336 0.49 -23.84 18.74
C GLU A 336 1.60 -24.82 18.36
N LEU A 337 2.69 -24.87 19.15
CA LEU A 337 3.80 -25.80 18.90
C LEU A 337 3.48 -27.27 19.23
N ASP A 338 2.61 -27.49 20.21
CA ASP A 338 2.25 -28.80 20.76
C ASP A 338 0.71 -28.90 20.89
N GLY A 339 0.17 -30.12 21.00
CA GLY A 339 -1.27 -30.37 21.21
C GLY A 339 -2.04 -30.76 19.94
N PRO A 340 -3.40 -30.76 19.98
CA PRO A 340 -4.22 -31.31 18.89
C PRO A 340 -4.09 -30.58 17.53
N ARG A 341 -3.65 -29.31 17.55
CA ARG A 341 -3.39 -28.49 16.35
C ARG A 341 -1.92 -28.07 16.26
N SER A 342 -1.04 -28.91 16.79
CA SER A 342 0.41 -28.75 16.77
C SER A 342 0.93 -28.51 15.36
N CYS A 343 1.59 -27.36 15.17
CA CYS A 343 2.26 -27.05 13.91
C CYS A 343 3.51 -27.91 13.69
N LEU A 344 4.15 -28.41 14.76
CA LEU A 344 5.33 -29.27 14.68
C LEU A 344 4.95 -30.69 14.28
N ASP A 345 3.85 -31.24 14.80
CA ASP A 345 3.35 -32.56 14.37
C ASP A 345 2.85 -32.51 12.91
N HIS A 346 2.22 -31.40 12.49
CA HIS A 346 1.88 -31.20 11.07
C HIS A 346 3.12 -31.19 10.17
N LEU A 347 4.16 -30.43 10.55
CA LEU A 347 5.41 -30.36 9.78
C LEU A 347 6.10 -31.73 9.71
N GLU A 348 6.11 -32.47 10.80
CA GLU A 348 6.63 -33.84 10.82
C GLU A 348 5.89 -34.74 9.84
N HIS A 349 4.56 -34.74 9.87
CA HIS A 349 3.75 -35.53 8.93
C HIS A 349 4.05 -35.18 7.47
N VAL A 350 4.18 -33.89 7.16
CA VAL A 350 4.58 -33.42 5.82
C VAL A 350 5.95 -33.99 5.43
N VAL A 351 6.93 -33.93 6.34
CA VAL A 351 8.29 -34.44 6.06
C VAL A 351 8.29 -35.95 5.88
N GLU A 352 7.47 -36.70 6.62
CA GLU A 352 7.31 -38.15 6.44
C GLU A 352 6.71 -38.50 5.07
N GLU A 353 5.70 -37.75 4.63
CA GLU A 353 5.03 -37.99 3.35
C GLU A 353 5.86 -37.54 2.14
N GLN A 354 6.56 -36.40 2.26
CA GLN A 354 7.20 -35.71 1.13
C GLN A 354 8.73 -35.79 1.16
N GLY A 355 9.32 -36.26 2.26
CA GLY A 355 10.77 -36.27 2.51
C GLY A 355 11.39 -34.91 2.87
N HIS A 356 10.61 -33.82 2.80
CA HIS A 356 11.06 -32.46 3.07
C HIS A 356 9.89 -31.55 3.48
N GLY A 357 10.19 -30.35 3.99
CA GLY A 357 9.18 -29.34 4.31
C GLY A 357 9.69 -27.90 4.23
N VAL A 358 8.80 -26.95 3.95
CA VAL A 358 9.12 -25.52 3.91
C VAL A 358 8.22 -24.75 4.87
N VAL A 359 8.85 -23.99 5.74
CA VAL A 359 8.22 -23.15 6.75
C VAL A 359 8.48 -21.68 6.42
N VAL A 360 7.42 -20.90 6.32
CA VAL A 360 7.48 -19.43 6.24
C VAL A 360 7.03 -18.87 7.58
N VAL A 361 7.82 -17.94 8.13
CA VAL A 361 7.47 -17.25 9.37
C VAL A 361 7.66 -15.74 9.23
N ALA A 362 6.60 -14.98 9.47
CA ALA A 362 6.69 -13.52 9.52
C ALA A 362 7.46 -13.07 10.78
N GLU A 363 8.25 -12.00 10.68
CA GLU A 363 9.06 -11.51 11.79
C GLU A 363 8.26 -11.12 13.05
N GLY A 364 6.99 -10.74 12.90
CA GLY A 364 6.10 -10.40 13.99
C GLY A 364 5.34 -11.57 14.62
N ALA A 365 5.52 -12.80 14.12
CA ALA A 365 4.80 -13.96 14.63
C ALA A 365 5.40 -14.49 15.95
N GLY A 366 4.59 -15.16 16.77
CA GLY A 366 5.06 -15.86 17.98
C GLY A 366 5.39 -14.97 19.18
N GLU A 367 4.82 -13.77 19.28
CA GLU A 367 4.93 -12.94 20.49
C GLU A 367 4.43 -13.68 21.75
N GLU A 368 3.42 -14.54 21.60
CA GLU A 368 2.87 -15.39 22.65
C GLU A 368 3.85 -16.47 23.14
N LEU A 369 4.85 -16.83 22.34
CA LEU A 369 5.87 -17.84 22.66
C LEU A 369 7.14 -17.19 23.24
N LEU A 370 7.54 -16.05 22.70
CA LEU A 370 8.82 -15.40 22.99
C LEU A 370 8.69 -14.19 23.94
N GLY A 371 7.47 -13.73 24.20
CA GLY A 371 7.19 -12.51 24.93
C GLY A 371 7.43 -11.24 24.10
N THR A 372 6.96 -10.10 24.62
CA THR A 372 7.14 -8.79 23.99
C THR A 372 8.41 -8.11 24.50
N SER A 373 9.26 -7.61 23.60
CA SER A 373 10.44 -6.83 24.00
C SER A 373 10.06 -5.48 24.62
N VAL A 374 10.84 -5.05 25.62
CA VAL A 374 10.74 -3.73 26.25
C VAL A 374 11.56 -2.67 25.50
N GLU A 375 12.51 -3.10 24.65
CA GLU A 375 13.39 -2.20 23.90
C GLU A 375 12.69 -1.65 22.66
N ALA A 376 12.83 -0.34 22.40
CA ALA A 376 12.34 0.33 21.20
C ALA A 376 13.48 0.84 20.32
N ASP A 377 13.22 0.96 19.02
CA ASP A 377 14.11 1.64 18.08
C ASP A 377 14.00 3.18 18.19
N ALA A 378 14.86 3.91 17.48
CA ALA A 378 14.84 5.38 17.46
C ALA A 378 13.53 5.99 16.90
N GLY A 379 12.70 5.18 16.24
CA GLY A 379 11.36 5.55 15.78
C GLY A 379 10.25 5.18 16.76
N GLY A 380 10.57 4.65 17.94
CA GLY A 380 9.62 4.23 18.97
C GLY A 380 9.01 2.84 18.78
N ASN A 381 9.49 2.04 17.82
CA ASN A 381 8.95 0.71 17.55
C ASN A 381 9.65 -0.35 18.40
N LYS A 382 8.89 -1.24 19.04
CA LYS A 382 9.46 -2.35 19.82
C LYS A 382 10.34 -3.27 18.97
N LYS A 383 11.45 -3.77 19.50
CA LYS A 383 12.24 -4.82 18.84
C LYS A 383 11.47 -6.14 18.85
N LEU A 384 11.49 -6.87 17.74
CA LEU A 384 10.81 -8.15 17.62
C LEU A 384 11.74 -9.28 18.09
N PRO A 385 11.21 -10.33 18.73
CA PRO A 385 12.00 -11.51 19.09
C PRO A 385 12.46 -12.27 17.83
N PRO A 386 13.56 -13.05 17.91
CA PRO A 386 14.13 -13.74 16.76
C PRO A 386 13.38 -15.03 16.40
N ILE A 387 12.10 -14.91 16.02
CA ILE A 387 11.19 -16.04 15.77
C ILE A 387 11.74 -17.07 14.77
N GLY A 388 12.46 -16.63 13.73
CA GLY A 388 13.06 -17.53 12.74
C GLY A 388 14.09 -18.50 13.34
N ALA A 389 14.99 -18.01 14.20
CA ALA A 389 15.96 -18.84 14.90
C ALA A 389 15.27 -19.74 15.93
N PHE A 390 14.30 -19.20 16.67
CA PHE A 390 13.50 -19.98 17.60
C PHE A 390 12.78 -21.15 16.93
N MET A 391 12.12 -20.93 15.79
CA MET A 391 11.45 -22.00 15.05
C MET A 391 12.43 -23.08 14.57
N LYS A 392 13.61 -22.68 14.09
CA LYS A 392 14.67 -23.63 13.72
C LYS A 392 15.01 -24.55 14.90
N ASP A 393 15.31 -23.98 16.06
CA ASP A 393 15.73 -24.74 17.23
C ASP A 393 14.60 -25.69 17.72
N ARG A 394 13.36 -25.19 17.77
CA ARG A 394 12.19 -25.97 18.18
C ARG A 394 11.88 -27.14 17.24
N ILE A 395 12.05 -26.95 15.93
CA ILE A 395 11.90 -28.03 14.95
C ILE A 395 12.95 -29.12 15.17
N GLN A 396 14.23 -28.73 15.37
CA GLN A 396 15.30 -29.70 15.63
C GLN A 396 15.06 -30.49 16.92
N GLU A 397 14.64 -29.81 17.99
CA GLU A 397 14.30 -30.45 19.26
C GLU A 397 13.13 -31.43 19.12
N HIS A 398 12.10 -31.10 18.35
CA HIS A 398 10.94 -31.96 18.11
C HIS A 398 11.31 -33.28 17.44
N PHE A 399 12.06 -33.21 16.34
CA PHE A 399 12.52 -34.40 15.62
C PHE A 399 13.48 -35.25 16.47
N ALA A 400 14.40 -34.60 17.21
CA ALA A 400 15.33 -35.30 18.10
C ALA A 400 14.60 -36.07 19.22
N LYS A 401 13.55 -35.49 19.82
CA LYS A 401 12.72 -36.17 20.83
C LYS A 401 12.03 -37.44 20.31
N LYS A 402 11.73 -37.49 19.00
CA LYS A 402 11.13 -38.65 18.34
C LYS A 402 12.17 -39.60 17.72
N GLY A 403 13.47 -39.39 17.98
CA GLY A 403 14.55 -40.22 17.47
C GLY A 403 14.75 -40.12 15.96
N LYS A 404 14.33 -39.01 15.34
CA LYS A 404 14.46 -38.75 13.90
C LYS A 404 15.52 -37.68 13.65
N GLU A 405 16.35 -37.90 12.64
CA GLU A 405 17.26 -36.86 12.17
C GLU A 405 16.53 -35.95 11.16
N CYS A 406 16.74 -34.64 11.28
CA CYS A 406 16.31 -33.64 10.30
C CYS A 406 17.41 -32.61 10.06
N THR A 407 17.45 -32.05 8.85
CA THR A 407 18.38 -30.97 8.51
C THR A 407 17.60 -29.68 8.30
N VAL A 408 17.78 -28.71 9.19
CA VAL A 408 17.07 -27.41 9.10
C VAL A 408 18.00 -26.33 8.54
N LYS A 409 17.58 -25.71 7.42
CA LYS A 409 18.24 -24.55 6.81
C LYS A 409 17.41 -23.31 7.09
N TYR A 410 18.02 -22.30 7.71
CA TYR A 410 17.38 -21.03 8.02
C TYR A 410 17.84 -19.93 7.05
N ILE A 411 16.89 -19.22 6.44
CA ILE A 411 17.14 -18.12 5.52
C ILE A 411 16.43 -16.85 6.02
N ASP A 412 17.21 -15.77 6.13
CA ASP A 412 16.72 -14.42 6.41
C ASP A 412 17.01 -13.48 5.23
N PRO A 413 16.08 -13.38 4.25
CA PRO A 413 16.22 -12.52 3.08
C PRO A 413 15.83 -11.05 3.35
N SER A 414 15.58 -10.62 4.59
CA SER A 414 14.99 -9.31 4.90
C SER A 414 15.66 -8.13 4.15
N TYR A 415 16.98 -8.04 4.14
CA TYR A 415 17.67 -6.94 3.45
C TYR A 415 17.69 -7.10 1.92
N MET A 416 17.67 -8.33 1.42
CA MET A 416 17.57 -8.60 -0.02
C MET A 416 16.19 -8.17 -0.54
N ILE A 417 15.13 -8.42 0.22
CA ILE A 417 13.75 -8.05 -0.15
C ILE A 417 13.58 -6.54 -0.28
N ARG A 418 14.08 -5.75 0.68
CA ARG A 418 13.77 -4.31 0.75
C ARG A 418 14.73 -3.39 0.00
N SER A 419 15.86 -3.92 -0.48
CA SER A 419 16.96 -3.12 -1.05
C SER A 419 17.05 -3.24 -2.57
N VAL A 420 16.18 -4.03 -3.21
CA VAL A 420 16.12 -4.17 -4.67
C VAL A 420 15.39 -2.99 -5.32
N PRO A 421 15.61 -2.75 -6.63
CA PRO A 421 14.75 -1.87 -7.42
C PRO A 421 13.30 -2.40 -7.46
N ALA A 422 12.34 -1.51 -7.68
CA ALA A 422 10.95 -1.90 -7.88
C ALA A 422 10.77 -2.69 -9.19
N ASN A 423 9.96 -3.73 -9.17
CA ASN A 423 9.54 -4.42 -10.39
C ASN A 423 8.60 -3.54 -11.26
N ALA A 424 8.19 -4.04 -12.42
CA ALA A 424 7.39 -3.25 -13.37
C ALA A 424 6.04 -2.78 -12.78
N ALA A 425 5.37 -3.62 -11.99
CA ALA A 425 4.08 -3.29 -11.39
C ALA A 425 4.22 -2.19 -10.33
N ASP A 426 5.21 -2.32 -9.44
CA ASP A 426 5.47 -1.29 -8.43
C ASP A 426 6.05 0.00 -9.05
N SER A 427 6.85 -0.11 -10.11
CA SER A 427 7.36 1.06 -10.84
C SER A 427 6.22 1.88 -11.45
N LEU A 428 5.25 1.21 -12.07
CA LEU A 428 4.04 1.86 -12.59
C LEU A 428 3.24 2.51 -11.45
N TYR A 429 3.09 1.80 -10.34
CA TYR A 429 2.33 2.32 -9.21
C TYR A 429 3.00 3.54 -8.57
N CYS A 430 4.33 3.52 -8.37
CA CYS A 430 5.10 4.67 -7.87
C CYS A 430 4.91 5.90 -8.76
N MET A 431 4.90 5.73 -10.08
CA MET A 431 4.67 6.82 -11.03
C MET A 431 3.26 7.41 -10.89
N LEU A 432 2.24 6.56 -10.74
CA LEU A 432 0.87 7.02 -10.47
C LEU A 432 0.79 7.79 -9.16
N LEU A 433 1.41 7.31 -8.08
CA LEU A 433 1.43 7.98 -6.79
C LEU A 433 2.13 9.34 -6.86
N GLY A 434 3.33 9.39 -7.44
CA GLY A 434 4.13 10.60 -7.54
C GLY A 434 3.46 11.69 -8.36
N GLN A 435 2.96 11.36 -9.57
CA GLN A 435 2.28 12.33 -10.42
C GLN A 435 1.00 12.88 -9.76
N ASN A 436 0.20 11.99 -9.14
CA ASN A 436 -1.06 12.41 -8.53
C ASN A 436 -0.86 13.20 -7.23
N ALA A 437 0.22 12.95 -6.49
CA ALA A 437 0.61 13.78 -5.35
C ALA A 437 0.89 15.21 -5.80
N VAL A 438 1.64 15.36 -6.90
CA VAL A 438 1.92 16.68 -7.49
C VAL A 438 0.65 17.35 -8.00
N HIS A 439 -0.21 16.64 -8.73
CA HIS A 439 -1.49 17.18 -9.17
C HIS A 439 -2.36 17.69 -8.02
N GLY A 440 -2.40 16.94 -6.91
CA GLY A 440 -3.19 17.29 -5.73
C GLY A 440 -2.64 18.54 -5.04
N ALA A 441 -1.32 18.57 -4.79
CA ALA A 441 -0.65 19.71 -4.18
C ALA A 441 -0.77 20.97 -5.04
N MET A 442 -0.55 20.87 -6.37
CA MET A 442 -0.74 21.99 -7.30
C MET A 442 -2.17 22.53 -7.28
N ALA A 443 -3.17 21.66 -7.11
CA ALA A 443 -4.58 22.03 -6.94
C ALA A 443 -4.93 22.52 -5.52
N GLY A 444 -3.97 22.64 -4.61
CA GLY A 444 -4.16 23.18 -3.26
C GLY A 444 -4.67 22.17 -2.24
N TYR A 445 -4.79 20.88 -2.58
CA TYR A 445 -5.05 19.86 -1.56
C TYR A 445 -3.83 19.75 -0.62
N THR A 446 -4.09 19.52 0.66
CA THR A 446 -3.05 19.38 1.69
C THR A 446 -3.50 18.43 2.79
N GLY A 447 -2.56 17.90 3.58
CA GLY A 447 -2.87 16.93 4.62
C GLY A 447 -3.44 15.63 4.05
N PHE A 448 -3.03 15.28 2.83
CA PHE A 448 -3.55 14.14 2.09
C PHE A 448 -2.44 13.18 1.68
N THR A 449 -2.80 11.94 1.42
CA THR A 449 -1.97 10.93 0.79
C THR A 449 -2.64 10.42 -0.48
N VAL A 450 -1.87 9.80 -1.36
CA VAL A 450 -2.37 9.20 -2.60
C VAL A 450 -2.37 7.69 -2.48
N GLY A 451 -3.39 7.04 -3.02
CA GLY A 451 -3.25 5.64 -3.42
C GLY A 451 -4.51 5.05 -4.04
N LEU A 452 -4.59 3.72 -4.05
CA LEU A 452 -5.63 2.99 -4.76
C LEU A 452 -6.82 2.68 -3.87
N SER A 453 -8.03 2.93 -4.39
CA SER A 453 -9.28 2.36 -3.92
C SER A 453 -10.04 1.79 -5.12
N ALA A 454 -10.45 0.53 -5.04
CA ALA A 454 -11.09 -0.17 -6.16
C ALA A 454 -10.30 -0.03 -7.49
N ASN A 455 -8.97 -0.12 -7.40
CA ASN A 455 -8.03 0.03 -8.52
C ASN A 455 -8.09 1.41 -9.23
N ARG A 456 -8.58 2.45 -8.53
CA ARG A 456 -8.59 3.84 -8.98
C ARG A 456 -7.76 4.69 -8.04
N VAL A 457 -6.99 5.63 -8.60
CA VAL A 457 -6.16 6.53 -7.79
C VAL A 457 -7.03 7.63 -7.17
N VAL A 458 -6.95 7.77 -5.86
CA VAL A 458 -7.74 8.71 -5.06
C VAL A 458 -6.86 9.46 -4.05
N TYR A 459 -7.43 10.51 -3.46
CA TYR A 459 -6.84 11.21 -2.33
C TYR A 459 -7.50 10.77 -1.02
N PHE A 460 -6.69 10.41 -0.04
CA PHE A 460 -7.13 10.12 1.32
C PHE A 460 -6.59 11.17 2.28
N PRO A 461 -7.36 11.67 3.25
CA PRO A 461 -6.82 12.45 4.35
C PRO A 461 -5.81 11.61 5.14
N ILE A 462 -4.67 12.20 5.51
CA ILE A 462 -3.61 11.48 6.24
C ILE A 462 -4.14 10.98 7.60
N GLU A 463 -4.98 11.78 8.27
CA GLU A 463 -5.61 11.36 9.51
C GLU A 463 -6.42 10.07 9.33
N ALA A 464 -7.17 9.93 8.23
CA ALA A 464 -8.02 8.77 7.98
C ALA A 464 -7.22 7.48 7.82
N ILE A 465 -6.12 7.51 7.05
CA ILE A 465 -5.29 6.31 6.86
C ILE A 465 -4.47 5.98 8.11
N THR A 466 -4.12 6.95 8.95
CA THR A 466 -3.26 6.70 10.13
C THR A 466 -4.05 6.30 11.37
N ARG A 467 -5.37 6.54 11.41
CA ARG A 467 -6.21 6.28 12.58
C ARG A 467 -6.26 4.79 12.96
N ASN A 468 -6.38 3.90 11.97
CA ASN A 468 -6.49 2.45 12.21
C ASN A 468 -5.31 1.65 11.65
N SER A 469 -4.25 2.31 11.14
CA SER A 469 -3.05 1.60 10.70
C SER A 469 -2.17 1.20 11.89
N PRO A 470 -1.56 -0.01 11.86
CA PRO A 470 -1.54 -0.94 10.74
C PRO A 470 -2.82 -1.80 10.63
N ARG A 471 -3.30 -2.01 9.39
CA ARG A 471 -4.33 -3.00 9.04
C ARG A 471 -3.72 -4.40 9.09
N CYS A 472 -4.44 -5.34 9.68
CA CYS A 472 -4.05 -6.75 9.72
C CYS A 472 -4.80 -7.58 8.67
N MET A 473 -4.27 -8.76 8.35
CA MET A 473 -5.01 -9.75 7.57
C MET A 473 -6.21 -10.26 8.38
N ASP A 474 -7.36 -10.49 7.73
CA ASP A 474 -8.48 -11.19 8.36
C ASP A 474 -8.19 -12.70 8.48
N PRO A 475 -8.06 -13.26 9.72
CA PRO A 475 -7.91 -14.69 9.94
C PRO A 475 -9.06 -15.55 9.38
N PHE A 476 -10.23 -14.94 9.20
CA PHE A 476 -11.44 -15.61 8.70
C PHE A 476 -11.73 -15.22 7.24
N GLY A 477 -10.83 -14.44 6.63
CA GLY A 477 -10.94 -13.97 5.26
C GLY A 477 -10.52 -15.01 4.23
N ARG A 478 -10.90 -14.73 2.97
CA ARG A 478 -10.64 -15.65 1.83
C ARG A 478 -9.15 -15.80 1.53
N THR A 479 -8.32 -14.83 1.89
CA THR A 479 -6.88 -14.90 1.65
C THR A 479 -6.23 -15.94 2.57
N TRP A 480 -6.56 -15.92 3.87
CA TRP A 480 -6.04 -16.92 4.81
C TRP A 480 -6.60 -18.31 4.54
N GLU A 481 -7.88 -18.42 4.17
CA GLU A 481 -8.48 -19.71 3.77
C GLU A 481 -7.69 -20.35 2.61
N ARG A 482 -7.26 -19.57 1.61
CA ARG A 482 -6.41 -20.08 0.53
C ARG A 482 -5.05 -20.57 1.03
N VAL A 483 -4.46 -19.90 2.03
CA VAL A 483 -3.21 -20.36 2.65
C VAL A 483 -3.43 -21.71 3.32
N LEU A 484 -4.50 -21.86 4.09
CA LEU A 484 -4.86 -23.13 4.73
C LEU A 484 -5.13 -24.24 3.69
N CYS A 485 -5.79 -23.94 2.56
CA CYS A 485 -5.97 -24.90 1.48
C CYS A 485 -4.65 -25.34 0.83
N LEU A 486 -3.69 -24.42 0.70
CA LEU A 486 -2.37 -24.70 0.14
C LEU A 486 -1.52 -25.54 1.11
N THR A 487 -1.39 -25.09 2.35
CA THR A 487 -0.48 -25.68 3.34
C THR A 487 -1.07 -26.90 4.04
N ARG A 488 -2.40 -27.00 4.08
CA ARG A 488 -3.17 -27.97 4.88
C ARG A 488 -2.83 -27.95 6.37
N GLN A 489 -2.22 -26.86 6.84
CA GLN A 489 -1.81 -26.72 8.23
C GLN A 489 -3.03 -26.61 9.16
N PRO A 490 -2.88 -26.93 10.46
CA PRO A 490 -3.93 -26.71 11.44
C PRO A 490 -4.36 -25.24 11.49
N ASN A 491 -5.67 -25.00 11.59
CA ASN A 491 -6.21 -23.66 11.78
C ASN A 491 -6.34 -23.35 13.28
N THR A 492 -5.45 -22.50 13.80
CA THR A 492 -5.41 -22.04 15.20
C THR A 492 -6.07 -20.68 15.39
N ALA A 493 -6.74 -20.13 14.37
CA ALA A 493 -7.51 -18.90 14.51
C ALA A 493 -8.67 -19.07 15.50
N HIS A 494 -8.86 -18.09 16.38
CA HIS A 494 -9.98 -18.02 17.33
C HIS A 494 -10.58 -16.61 17.36
N GLU A 495 -11.91 -16.53 17.38
CA GLU A 495 -12.63 -15.24 17.35
C GLU A 495 -12.26 -14.30 18.50
N GLY A 496 -11.81 -14.84 19.64
CA GLY A 496 -11.45 -14.06 20.83
C GLY A 496 -10.04 -13.45 20.85
N ASN A 497 -9.16 -13.76 19.89
CA ASN A 497 -7.72 -13.41 19.94
C ASN A 497 -7.20 -12.71 18.66
N ILE A 498 -8.07 -12.06 17.89
CA ILE A 498 -7.68 -11.36 16.66
C ILE A 498 -6.96 -10.04 17.01
N LYS A 499 -5.70 -9.88 16.58
CA LYS A 499 -4.95 -8.62 16.73
C LYS A 499 -5.24 -7.67 15.56
N GLY A 500 -5.60 -6.41 15.86
CA GLY A 500 -5.65 -5.31 14.89
C GLY A 500 -7.02 -5.04 14.25
N ALA A 501 -7.09 -4.00 13.43
CA ALA A 501 -8.29 -3.66 12.68
C ALA A 501 -8.51 -4.69 11.55
N LYS A 502 -9.72 -5.28 11.50
CA LYS A 502 -10.09 -6.27 10.47
C LYS A 502 -9.99 -5.65 9.08
N SER A 503 -9.40 -6.36 8.11
CA SER A 503 -9.59 -6.00 6.71
C SER A 503 -11.09 -6.12 6.39
N SER A 504 -11.62 -5.10 5.72
CA SER A 504 -12.95 -5.21 5.11
C SER A 504 -12.78 -5.98 3.80
N ASP A 505 -12.62 -7.30 3.90
CA ASP A 505 -12.69 -8.20 2.75
C ASP A 505 -14.06 -8.12 2.07
#